data_AF-A0A7Y3FTZ9-F1
#
_entry.id   AF-A0A7Y3FTZ9-F1
#
_cell.length_a   1.000
_cell.length_b   1.000
_cell.length_c   1.000
_cell.angle_alpha   90.00
_cell.angle_beta   90.00
_cell.angle_gamma   90.00
#
_symmetry.space_group_name_H-M   'P 1'
#
loop_
_entity.id
_entity.type
_entity.pdbx_description
1 polymer ?
#
loop_
_entity_poly.entity_id
_entity_poly.type
_entity_poly.pdbx_seq_one_letter_code
_entity_poly.pdbx_strand_id
1 'polypeptide(L)'
;MEEFLSNYYSSLTKGVEFTAALVGILVYQKYKNTNVKYFIWLLIGIAILELIGGYTIYAKIYDFEHLIKDTWYERNHWLYTIFWQIGASIGFAFYFRSFLKSQFFKKLILIGVLLFVVGSIFVIASQFDLFFVASFKPINISSSLLIILSVTLYLIELLQSDEILKFYSSINFIIATVLLIWNLITTPLIFYDIYFNRDDRDYIILKSSIMLFSNIFMYITFTIALICCKPKNV
;
A
#
# COMPACT_ATOMS: atom_id res chain seq x y z
N MET A 1 -6.55 -2.58 27.05
CA MET A 1 -6.07 -3.10 25.74
C MET A 1 -6.18 -2.03 24.66
N GLU A 2 -7.32 -1.35 24.57
CA GLU A 2 -7.56 -0.24 23.63
C GLU A 2 -6.55 0.92 23.79
N GLU A 3 -6.28 1.35 25.02
CA GLU A 3 -5.32 2.43 25.31
C GLU A 3 -3.89 2.08 24.89
N PHE A 4 -3.47 0.82 25.07
CA PHE A 4 -2.18 0.34 24.58
C PHE A 4 -2.11 0.35 23.05
N LEU A 5 -3.13 -0.20 22.38
CA LEU A 5 -3.14 -0.25 20.92
C LEU A 5 -3.18 1.14 20.30
N SER A 6 -3.90 2.09 20.91
CA SER A 6 -3.92 3.49 20.47
C SER A 6 -2.54 4.16 20.64
N ASN A 7 -1.91 4.01 21.80
CA ASN A 7 -0.62 4.63 22.10
C ASN A 7 0.53 4.07 21.25
N TYR A 8 0.50 2.76 20.93
CA TYR A 8 1.56 2.08 20.19
C TYR A 8 1.24 1.84 18.71
N TYR A 9 0.06 2.27 18.21
CA TYR A 9 -0.38 2.05 16.83
C TYR A 9 0.70 2.39 15.79
N SER A 10 1.25 3.61 15.87
CA SER A 10 2.21 4.11 14.88
C SER A 10 3.53 3.34 14.97
N SER A 11 4.02 3.08 16.19
CA SER A 11 5.26 2.34 16.41
C SER A 11 5.15 0.89 15.95
N LEU A 12 4.03 0.22 16.20
CA LEU A 12 3.79 -1.15 15.79
C LEU A 12 3.72 -1.27 14.26
N THR A 13 2.96 -0.39 13.62
CA THR A 13 2.81 -0.35 12.16
C THR A 13 4.15 -0.10 11.47
N LYS A 14 4.88 0.93 11.90
CA LYS A 14 6.22 1.23 11.38
C LYS A 14 7.19 0.09 11.64
N GLY A 15 7.13 -0.51 12.83
CA GLY A 15 7.98 -1.66 13.19
C GLY A 15 7.84 -2.80 12.19
N VAL A 16 6.62 -3.24 11.88
CA VAL A 16 6.41 -4.33 10.91
C VAL A 16 6.80 -3.93 9.48
N GLU A 17 6.54 -2.69 9.07
CA GLU A 17 6.94 -2.15 7.76
C GLU A 17 8.46 -2.17 7.57
N PHE A 18 9.20 -1.64 8.55
CA PHE A 18 10.67 -1.66 8.51
C PHE A 18 11.21 -3.08 8.54
N THR A 19 10.60 -3.99 9.31
CA THR A 19 11.04 -5.39 9.30
C THR A 19 10.88 -6.03 7.92
N ALA A 20 9.78 -5.78 7.23
CA ALA A 20 9.55 -6.28 5.87
C ALA A 20 10.56 -5.70 4.87
N ALA A 21 10.85 -4.39 4.96
CA ALA A 21 11.84 -3.74 4.11
C ALA A 21 13.26 -4.25 4.37
N LEU A 22 13.67 -4.37 5.65
CA LEU A 22 14.97 -4.89 6.05
C LEU A 22 15.17 -6.34 5.60
N VAL A 23 14.18 -7.21 5.83
CA VAL A 23 14.22 -8.59 5.35
C VAL A 23 14.32 -8.62 3.82
N GLY A 24 13.55 -7.78 3.12
CA GLY A 24 13.65 -7.61 1.67
C GLY A 24 15.08 -7.29 1.19
N ILE A 25 15.79 -6.39 1.88
CA ILE A 25 17.19 -6.07 1.60
C ILE A 25 18.09 -7.28 1.83
N LEU A 26 17.94 -7.98 2.96
CA LEU A 26 18.75 -9.16 3.31
C LEU A 26 18.59 -10.29 2.30
N VAL A 27 17.36 -10.53 1.84
CA VAL A 27 17.07 -11.57 0.83
C VAL A 27 17.16 -11.05 -0.61
N TYR A 28 17.60 -9.82 -0.86
CA TYR A 28 17.59 -9.24 -2.20
C TYR A 28 18.40 -10.08 -3.20
N GLN A 29 19.55 -10.60 -2.78
CA GLN A 29 20.39 -11.46 -3.63
C GLN A 29 19.65 -12.73 -4.09
N LYS A 30 18.79 -13.30 -3.24
CA LYS A 30 17.95 -14.47 -3.55
C LYS A 30 16.95 -14.19 -4.67
N TYR A 31 16.47 -12.95 -4.79
CA TYR A 31 15.40 -12.56 -5.73
C TYR A 31 15.86 -11.65 -6.87
N LYS A 32 17.15 -11.30 -6.95
CA LYS A 32 17.72 -10.34 -7.91
C LYS A 32 17.35 -10.61 -9.37
N ASN A 33 17.23 -11.88 -9.75
CA ASN A 33 16.92 -12.31 -11.13
C ASN A 33 15.43 -12.59 -11.36
N THR A 34 14.56 -12.30 -10.39
CA THR A 34 13.12 -12.52 -10.47
C THR A 34 12.37 -11.19 -10.41
N ASN A 35 11.10 -11.19 -10.82
CA ASN A 35 10.26 -9.98 -10.73
C ASN A 35 9.93 -9.56 -9.28
N VAL A 36 10.18 -10.44 -8.30
CA VAL A 36 10.05 -10.14 -6.85
C VAL A 36 10.96 -8.99 -6.43
N LYS A 37 12.06 -8.74 -7.14
CA LYS A 37 12.93 -7.58 -6.86
C LYS A 37 12.16 -6.25 -6.90
N TYR A 38 11.16 -6.12 -7.78
CA TYR A 38 10.34 -4.91 -7.86
C TYR A 38 9.47 -4.74 -6.62
N PHE A 39 8.92 -5.85 -6.11
CA PHE A 39 8.18 -5.86 -4.86
C PHE A 39 9.06 -5.48 -3.65
N ILE A 40 10.29 -5.99 -3.58
CA ILE A 40 11.25 -5.59 -2.54
C ILE A 40 11.52 -4.07 -2.60
N TRP A 41 11.75 -3.53 -3.80
CA TRP A 41 11.93 -2.08 -3.96
C TRP A 41 10.69 -1.27 -3.56
N LEU A 42 9.48 -1.79 -3.78
CA LEU A 42 8.25 -1.15 -3.31
C LEU A 42 8.21 -1.12 -1.78
N LEU A 43 8.53 -2.22 -1.09
CA LEU A 43 8.57 -2.25 0.38
C LEU A 43 9.60 -1.25 0.95
N ILE A 44 10.78 -1.17 0.33
CA ILE A 44 11.81 -0.20 0.72
C ILE A 44 11.32 1.23 0.48
N GLY A 45 10.73 1.50 -0.69
CA GLY A 45 10.18 2.82 -1.02
C GLY A 45 9.09 3.26 -0.05
N ILE A 46 8.23 2.34 0.37
CA ILE A 46 7.21 2.54 1.40
C ILE A 46 7.84 2.88 2.76
N ALA A 47 8.83 2.12 3.19
CA ALA A 47 9.50 2.37 4.47
C ALA A 47 10.22 3.73 4.47
N ILE A 48 10.82 4.13 3.35
CA ILE A 48 11.41 5.47 3.17
C ILE A 48 10.31 6.55 3.20
N LEU A 49 9.18 6.33 2.54
CA LEU A 49 8.05 7.25 2.56
C LEU A 49 7.54 7.49 3.98
N GLU A 50 7.47 6.45 4.82
CA GLU A 50 7.08 6.57 6.23
C GLU A 50 8.08 7.37 7.07
N LEU A 51 9.38 7.25 6.78
CA LEU A 51 10.40 8.10 7.41
C LEU A 51 10.20 9.56 7.00
N ILE A 52 10.07 9.82 5.68
CA ILE A 52 9.93 11.18 5.16
C ILE A 52 8.61 11.80 5.63
N GLY A 53 7.50 11.09 5.49
CA GLY A 53 6.15 11.53 5.87
C GLY A 53 5.99 11.81 7.36
N GLY A 54 6.88 11.27 8.20
CA GLY A 54 6.98 11.61 9.62
C GLY A 54 7.46 13.04 9.92
N TYR A 55 7.84 13.83 8.91
CA TYR A 55 8.37 15.19 9.10
C TYR A 55 7.44 16.10 9.93
N THR A 56 6.11 15.92 9.83
CA THR A 56 5.14 16.69 10.61
C THR A 56 5.27 16.43 12.11
N ILE A 57 5.58 15.18 12.49
CA ILE A 57 5.83 14.78 13.89
C ILE A 57 7.21 15.29 14.32
N TYR A 58 8.24 15.12 13.48
CA TYR A 58 9.59 15.57 13.81
C TYR A 58 9.66 17.09 14.00
N ALA A 59 8.94 17.86 13.18
CA ALA A 59 8.85 19.31 13.33
C ALA A 59 8.31 19.71 14.70
N LYS A 60 7.34 18.96 15.23
CA LYS A 60 6.79 19.18 16.58
C LYS A 60 7.74 18.75 17.69
N ILE A 61 8.43 17.61 17.53
CA ILE A 61 9.36 17.09 18.56
C ILE A 61 10.60 17.97 18.70
N TYR A 62 11.12 18.48 17.58
CA TYR A 62 12.35 19.27 17.54
C TYR A 62 12.13 20.79 17.46
N ASP A 63 10.89 21.26 17.66
CA ASP A 63 10.52 22.68 17.71
C ASP A 63 10.79 23.49 16.41
N PHE A 64 10.69 22.82 15.26
CA PHE A 64 10.76 23.44 13.93
C PHE A 64 9.39 23.56 13.23
N GLU A 65 8.30 23.38 13.97
CA GLU A 65 6.92 23.49 13.47
C GLU A 65 6.66 24.85 12.79
N HIS A 66 7.27 25.92 13.32
CA HIS A 66 7.19 27.27 12.76
C HIS A 66 7.67 27.37 11.30
N LEU A 67 8.47 26.43 10.80
CA LEU A 67 8.93 26.40 9.40
C LEU A 67 7.87 25.89 8.43
N ILE A 68 6.90 25.11 8.90
CA ILE A 68 5.88 24.45 8.08
C ILE A 68 4.47 24.93 8.37
N LYS A 69 4.25 25.56 9.52
CA LYS A 69 2.95 26.09 9.94
C LYS A 69 2.45 27.17 8.99
N ASP A 70 1.15 27.17 8.72
CA ASP A 70 0.48 28.08 7.78
C ASP A 70 1.00 27.97 6.33
N THR A 71 1.70 26.88 6.01
CA THR A 71 2.12 26.55 4.65
C THR A 71 1.33 25.35 4.10
N TRP A 72 1.37 25.15 2.79
CA TRP A 72 0.83 23.96 2.15
C TRP A 72 1.45 22.64 2.65
N TYR A 73 2.60 22.70 3.32
CA TYR A 73 3.33 21.54 3.83
C TYR A 73 3.12 21.33 5.33
N GLU A 74 2.16 22.01 5.97
CA GLU A 74 1.84 21.76 7.38
C GLU A 74 1.41 20.31 7.61
N ARG A 75 0.76 19.71 6.61
CA ARG A 75 0.31 18.31 6.62
C ARG A 75 0.96 17.51 5.51
N ASN A 76 1.07 16.21 5.75
CA ASN A 76 1.68 15.25 4.82
C ASN A 76 0.69 14.60 3.83
N HIS A 77 -0.56 15.09 3.74
CA HIS A 77 -1.59 14.51 2.87
C HIS A 77 -1.18 14.45 1.39
N TRP A 78 -0.54 15.50 0.88
CA TRP A 78 -0.05 15.55 -0.50
C TRP A 78 0.99 14.44 -0.76
N LEU A 79 1.92 14.25 0.18
CA LEU A 79 3.02 13.29 0.06
C LEU A 79 2.47 11.86 0.02
N TYR A 80 1.58 11.53 0.95
CA TYR A 80 0.91 10.24 0.96
C TYR A 80 0.09 10.05 -0.32
N THR A 81 -0.73 11.03 -0.73
CA THR A 81 -1.53 10.93 -1.94
C THR A 81 -0.69 10.64 -3.19
N ILE A 82 0.46 11.29 -3.36
CA ILE A 82 1.36 11.04 -4.50
C ILE A 82 2.03 9.67 -4.39
N PHE A 83 2.70 9.38 -3.28
CA PHE A 83 3.62 8.23 -3.22
C PHE A 83 2.94 6.96 -2.75
N TRP A 84 2.02 7.05 -1.79
CA TRP A 84 1.27 5.92 -1.28
C TRP A 84 0.09 5.59 -2.20
N GLN A 85 -0.91 6.46 -2.28
CA GLN A 85 -2.13 6.18 -3.05
C GLN A 85 -1.83 6.01 -4.54
N ILE A 86 -1.15 6.97 -5.17
CA ILE A 86 -0.91 6.92 -6.63
C ILE A 86 0.31 6.02 -6.91
N GLY A 87 1.45 6.33 -6.31
CA GLY A 87 2.73 5.68 -6.56
C GLY A 87 2.72 4.18 -6.26
N ALA A 88 2.30 3.77 -5.06
CA ALA A 88 2.29 2.35 -4.69
C ALA A 88 1.29 1.56 -5.55
N SER A 89 0.11 2.12 -5.87
CA SER A 89 -0.87 1.45 -6.74
C SER A 89 -0.34 1.20 -8.14
N ILE A 90 0.31 2.20 -8.75
CA ILE A 90 1.00 2.04 -10.04
C ILE A 90 2.12 1.02 -9.91
N GLY A 91 2.88 1.06 -8.82
CA GLY A 91 3.95 0.12 -8.50
C GLY A 91 3.46 -1.33 -8.45
N PHE A 92 2.38 -1.60 -7.72
CA PHE A 92 1.76 -2.92 -7.64
C PHE A 92 1.18 -3.36 -8.99
N ALA A 93 0.48 -2.47 -9.70
CA ALA A 93 -0.03 -2.76 -11.04
C ALA A 93 1.09 -3.13 -12.02
N PHE A 94 2.20 -2.38 -11.99
CA PHE A 94 3.40 -2.69 -12.75
C PHE A 94 4.02 -4.02 -12.35
N TYR A 95 4.14 -4.28 -11.04
CA TYR A 95 4.66 -5.55 -10.51
C TYR A 95 3.87 -6.73 -11.06
N PHE A 96 2.53 -6.77 -10.93
CA PHE A 96 1.71 -7.85 -11.48
C PHE A 96 1.85 -7.96 -13.00
N ARG A 97 1.81 -6.82 -13.71
CA ARG A 97 1.97 -6.79 -15.17
C ARG A 97 3.30 -7.40 -15.64
N SER A 98 4.37 -7.31 -14.85
CA SER A 98 5.71 -7.74 -15.25
C SER A 98 5.86 -9.25 -15.48
N PHE A 99 5.06 -10.09 -14.80
CA PHE A 99 5.12 -11.55 -14.94
C PHE A 99 3.85 -12.19 -15.53
N LEU A 100 2.82 -11.40 -15.87
CA LEU A 100 1.70 -11.92 -16.67
C LEU A 100 2.20 -12.47 -18.02
N LYS A 101 1.53 -13.48 -18.56
CA LYS A 101 1.80 -14.07 -19.87
C LYS A 101 0.84 -13.54 -20.92
N SER A 102 -0.43 -13.36 -20.56
CA SER A 102 -1.48 -12.85 -21.45
C SER A 102 -1.26 -11.38 -21.81
N GLN A 103 -1.05 -11.12 -23.10
CA GLN A 103 -0.92 -9.74 -23.61
C GLN A 103 -2.21 -8.94 -23.44
N PHE A 104 -3.36 -9.62 -23.50
CA PHE A 104 -4.65 -9.00 -23.23
C PHE A 104 -4.73 -8.49 -21.79
N PHE A 105 -4.35 -9.31 -20.79
CA PHE A 105 -4.35 -8.88 -19.39
C PHE A 105 -3.33 -7.76 -19.13
N LYS A 106 -2.14 -7.83 -19.73
CA LYS A 106 -1.15 -6.73 -19.68
C LYS A 106 -1.70 -5.42 -20.22
N LYS A 107 -2.49 -5.48 -21.30
CA LYS A 107 -3.12 -4.30 -21.92
C LYS A 107 -4.25 -3.75 -21.04
N LEU A 108 -5.06 -4.61 -20.44
CA LEU A 108 -6.09 -4.20 -19.48
C LEU A 108 -5.50 -3.46 -18.28
N ILE A 109 -4.44 -3.99 -17.65
CA ILE A 109 -3.76 -3.29 -16.55
C ILE A 109 -3.22 -1.94 -17.01
N LEU A 110 -2.60 -1.87 -18.19
CA LEU A 110 -2.07 -0.61 -18.71
C LEU A 110 -3.16 0.45 -18.92
N ILE A 111 -4.30 0.06 -19.49
CA ILE A 111 -5.46 0.95 -19.66
C ILE A 111 -5.98 1.39 -18.27
N GLY A 112 -6.09 0.46 -17.32
CA GLY A 112 -6.48 0.77 -15.94
C GLY A 112 -5.55 1.79 -15.27
N VAL A 113 -4.23 1.63 -15.42
CA VAL A 113 -3.24 2.60 -14.92
C VAL A 113 -3.41 3.97 -15.57
N LEU A 114 -3.59 4.03 -16.90
CA LEU A 114 -3.78 5.30 -17.61
C LEU A 114 -5.05 6.02 -17.14
N LEU A 115 -6.17 5.31 -17.04
CA LEU A 115 -7.43 5.87 -16.54
C LEU A 115 -7.30 6.36 -15.10
N PHE A 116 -6.63 5.58 -14.24
CA PHE A 116 -6.38 5.96 -12.85
C PHE A 116 -5.51 7.22 -12.72
N VAL A 117 -4.43 7.32 -13.49
CA VAL A 117 -3.53 8.48 -13.47
C VAL A 117 -4.25 9.73 -13.97
N VAL A 118 -4.92 9.64 -15.12
CA VAL A 118 -5.69 10.78 -15.68
C VAL A 118 -6.79 11.21 -14.72
N GLY A 119 -7.53 10.25 -14.15
CA GLY A 119 -8.56 10.53 -13.15
C GLY A 119 -8.01 11.18 -11.88
N SER A 120 -6.86 10.72 -11.39
CA SER A 120 -6.20 11.29 -10.20
C SER A 120 -5.73 12.72 -10.46
N ILE A 121 -5.11 12.98 -11.62
CA ILE A 121 -4.70 14.33 -12.03
C ILE A 121 -5.92 15.25 -12.13
N PHE A 122 -7.02 14.78 -12.72
CA PHE A 122 -8.25 15.56 -12.83
C PHE A 122 -8.84 15.92 -11.46
N VAL A 123 -8.90 14.97 -10.52
CA VAL A 123 -9.39 15.21 -9.15
C VAL A 123 -8.50 16.22 -8.42
N ILE A 124 -7.18 16.06 -8.48
CA ILE A 124 -6.22 16.98 -7.84
C ILE A 124 -6.32 18.37 -8.46
N ALA A 125 -6.39 18.48 -9.79
CA ALA A 125 -6.49 19.77 -10.48
C ALA A 125 -7.82 20.49 -10.18
N SER A 126 -8.92 19.75 -10.02
CA SER A 126 -10.23 20.32 -9.71
C SER A 126 -10.35 20.84 -8.27
N GLN A 127 -9.53 20.30 -7.35
CA GLN A 127 -9.60 20.58 -5.91
C GLN A 127 -8.20 20.82 -5.34
N PHE A 128 -7.41 21.66 -6.02
CA PHE A 128 -5.98 21.82 -5.73
C PHE A 128 -5.70 22.27 -4.29
N ASP A 129 -6.51 23.16 -3.73
CA ASP A 129 -6.32 23.62 -2.34
C ASP A 129 -6.51 22.48 -1.32
N LEU A 130 -7.44 21.55 -1.59
CA LEU A 130 -7.72 20.41 -0.71
C LEU A 130 -6.62 19.35 -0.75
N PHE A 131 -5.80 19.31 -1.79
CA PHE A 131 -4.73 18.33 -1.96
C PHE A 131 -3.69 18.36 -0.83
N PHE A 132 -3.46 19.54 -0.26
CA PHE A 132 -2.51 19.72 0.82
C PHE A 132 -3.10 19.43 2.21
N VAL A 133 -4.43 19.55 2.36
CA VAL A 133 -5.10 19.56 3.66
C VAL A 133 -5.93 18.31 3.94
N ALA A 134 -6.33 17.58 2.89
CA ALA A 134 -7.25 16.44 3.00
C ALA A 134 -6.85 15.26 2.11
N SER A 135 -7.35 14.08 2.47
CA SER A 135 -7.26 12.88 1.62
C SER A 135 -8.43 12.79 0.65
N PHE A 136 -8.17 12.45 -0.61
CA PHE A 136 -9.21 12.29 -1.62
C PHE A 136 -9.81 10.88 -1.64
N LYS A 137 -11.07 10.75 -1.19
CA LYS A 137 -11.82 9.48 -1.25
C LYS A 137 -11.86 8.87 -2.66
N PRO A 138 -12.12 9.63 -3.76
CA PRO A 138 -12.13 9.06 -5.10
C PRO A 138 -10.79 8.45 -5.51
N ILE A 139 -9.67 9.07 -5.13
CA ILE A 139 -8.32 8.56 -5.41
C ILE A 139 -8.06 7.29 -4.61
N ASN A 140 -8.41 7.27 -3.32
CA ASN A 140 -8.24 6.08 -2.48
C ASN A 140 -9.01 4.86 -3.02
N ILE A 141 -10.27 5.05 -3.40
CA ILE A 141 -11.12 3.97 -3.93
C ILE A 141 -10.60 3.48 -5.28
N SER A 142 -10.27 4.39 -6.20
CA SER A 142 -9.76 4.02 -7.53
C SER A 142 -8.38 3.35 -7.47
N SER A 143 -7.52 3.77 -6.54
CA SER A 143 -6.26 3.10 -6.20
C SER A 143 -6.49 1.63 -5.81
N SER A 144 -7.42 1.39 -4.89
CA SER A 144 -7.76 0.03 -4.45
C SER A 144 -8.32 -0.82 -5.59
N LEU A 145 -9.23 -0.26 -6.41
CA LEU A 145 -9.79 -0.94 -7.57
C LEU A 145 -8.72 -1.34 -8.59
N LEU A 146 -7.70 -0.50 -8.81
CA LEU A 146 -6.59 -0.81 -9.70
C LEU A 146 -5.76 -2.00 -9.19
N ILE A 147 -5.49 -2.05 -7.87
CA ILE A 147 -4.78 -3.17 -7.25
C ILE A 147 -5.62 -4.44 -7.33
N ILE A 148 -6.90 -4.39 -6.96
CA ILE A 148 -7.83 -5.53 -7.03
C ILE A 148 -7.93 -6.05 -8.48
N LEU A 149 -8.05 -5.16 -9.47
CA LEU A 149 -8.05 -5.56 -10.89
C LEU A 149 -6.77 -6.30 -11.26
N SER A 150 -5.61 -5.74 -10.90
CA SER A 150 -4.30 -6.31 -11.22
C SER A 150 -4.11 -7.69 -10.60
N VAL A 151 -4.50 -7.84 -9.32
CA VAL A 151 -4.48 -9.11 -8.60
C VAL A 151 -5.45 -10.11 -9.22
N THR A 152 -6.68 -9.70 -9.51
CA THR A 152 -7.72 -10.59 -10.06
C THR A 152 -7.29 -11.15 -11.43
N LEU A 153 -6.75 -10.31 -12.31
CA LEU A 153 -6.24 -10.77 -13.61
C LEU A 153 -5.10 -11.78 -13.45
N TYR A 154 -4.20 -11.55 -12.49
CA TYR A 154 -3.17 -12.52 -12.16
C TYR A 154 -3.74 -13.84 -11.65
N LEU A 155 -4.71 -13.81 -10.73
CA LEU A 155 -5.33 -15.02 -10.20
C LEU A 155 -6.08 -15.80 -11.30
N ILE A 156 -6.78 -15.12 -12.21
CA ILE A 156 -7.44 -15.76 -13.36
C ILE A 156 -6.41 -16.48 -14.23
N GLU A 157 -5.29 -15.82 -14.57
CA GLU A 157 -4.25 -16.44 -15.40
C GLU A 157 -3.61 -17.65 -14.69
N LEU A 158 -3.38 -17.53 -13.39
CA LEU A 158 -2.84 -18.62 -12.57
C LEU A 158 -3.78 -19.84 -12.56
N LEU A 159 -5.09 -19.61 -12.41
CA LEU A 159 -6.12 -20.67 -12.41
C LEU A 159 -6.21 -21.39 -13.76
N GLN A 160 -5.90 -20.70 -14.86
CA GLN A 160 -5.89 -21.25 -16.21
C GLN A 160 -4.56 -21.92 -16.59
N SER A 161 -3.58 -21.95 -15.69
CA SER A 161 -2.23 -22.45 -15.96
C SER A 161 -1.93 -23.74 -15.18
N ASP A 162 -1.02 -24.55 -15.71
CA ASP A 162 -0.49 -25.73 -14.99
C ASP A 162 0.27 -25.36 -13.70
N GLU A 163 0.61 -24.08 -13.51
CA GLU A 163 1.26 -23.59 -12.30
C GLU A 163 0.34 -23.63 -11.07
N ILE A 164 -0.97 -23.78 -11.27
CA ILE A 164 -1.93 -23.96 -10.17
C ILE A 164 -1.53 -25.11 -9.25
N LEU A 165 -0.98 -26.21 -9.77
CA LEU A 165 -0.55 -27.36 -8.95
C LEU A 165 0.56 -27.02 -7.93
N LYS A 166 1.26 -25.89 -8.12
CA LYS A 166 2.36 -25.41 -7.28
C LYS A 166 2.15 -23.97 -6.81
N PHE A 167 0.90 -23.49 -6.76
CA PHE A 167 0.60 -22.09 -6.41
C PHE A 167 0.97 -21.76 -4.96
N TYR A 168 0.77 -22.70 -4.03
CA TYR A 168 0.91 -22.46 -2.59
C TYR A 168 2.36 -22.11 -2.16
N SER A 169 3.35 -22.51 -2.97
CA SER A 169 4.76 -22.17 -2.76
C SER A 169 5.18 -20.89 -3.50
N SER A 170 4.28 -20.27 -4.28
CA SER A 170 4.58 -19.09 -5.09
C SER A 170 4.50 -17.81 -4.25
N ILE A 171 5.60 -17.08 -4.17
CA ILE A 171 5.63 -15.78 -3.50
C ILE A 171 4.67 -14.77 -4.15
N ASN A 172 4.55 -14.76 -5.48
CA ASN A 172 3.64 -13.86 -6.20
C ASN A 172 2.17 -14.17 -5.84
N PHE A 173 1.83 -15.43 -5.59
CA PHE A 173 0.50 -15.82 -5.13
C PHE A 173 0.22 -15.31 -3.72
N ILE A 174 1.15 -15.52 -2.78
CA ILE A 174 0.99 -15.03 -1.41
C ILE A 174 0.84 -13.49 -1.40
N ILE A 175 1.67 -12.78 -2.17
CA ILE A 175 1.58 -11.32 -2.30
C ILE A 175 0.20 -10.90 -2.84
N ALA A 176 -0.28 -11.56 -3.90
CA ALA A 176 -1.60 -11.31 -4.47
C ALA A 176 -2.72 -11.52 -3.46
N THR A 177 -2.74 -12.65 -2.76
CA THR A 177 -3.77 -12.97 -1.77
C THR A 177 -3.78 -11.97 -0.63
N VAL A 178 -2.62 -11.62 -0.10
CA VAL A 178 -2.51 -10.64 1.00
C VAL A 178 -2.99 -9.26 0.56
N LEU A 179 -2.57 -8.80 -0.63
CA LEU A 179 -3.03 -7.50 -1.16
C LEU A 179 -4.54 -7.49 -1.41
N LEU A 180 -5.10 -8.59 -1.90
CA LEU A 180 -6.55 -8.72 -2.10
C LEU A 180 -7.30 -8.63 -0.77
N ILE A 181 -6.88 -9.42 0.22
CA ILE A 181 -7.49 -9.42 1.57
C ILE A 181 -7.40 -8.03 2.18
N TRP A 182 -6.22 -7.41 2.16
CA TRP A 182 -6.02 -6.08 2.74
C TRP A 182 -6.95 -5.05 2.09
N ASN A 183 -7.02 -5.01 0.76
CA ASN A 183 -7.89 -4.06 0.04
C ASN A 183 -9.39 -4.31 0.28
N LEU A 184 -9.81 -5.58 0.38
CA LEU A 184 -11.21 -5.91 0.67
C LEU A 184 -11.62 -5.53 2.10
N ILE A 185 -10.67 -5.54 3.04
CA ILE A 185 -10.92 -5.13 4.43
C ILE A 185 -10.89 -3.61 4.59
N THR A 186 -9.87 -2.94 4.06
CA THR A 186 -9.60 -1.52 4.39
C THR A 186 -10.39 -0.54 3.53
N THR A 187 -10.66 -0.84 2.26
CA THR A 187 -11.38 0.07 1.37
C THR A 187 -12.81 0.38 1.82
N PRO A 188 -13.62 -0.60 2.28
CA PRO A 188 -14.96 -0.31 2.81
C PRO A 188 -14.97 0.70 3.96
N LEU A 189 -13.90 0.78 4.77
CA LEU A 189 -13.82 1.70 5.91
C LEU A 189 -13.89 3.18 5.48
N ILE A 190 -13.51 3.50 4.25
CA ILE A 190 -13.54 4.87 3.69
C ILE A 190 -14.98 5.40 3.61
N PHE A 191 -15.95 4.53 3.32
CA PHE A 191 -17.36 4.94 3.25
C PHE A 191 -17.90 5.33 4.63
N TYR A 192 -17.35 4.74 5.68
CA TYR A 192 -17.73 5.00 7.07
C TYR A 192 -16.92 6.14 7.71
N ASP A 193 -16.10 6.87 6.95
CA ASP A 193 -15.36 8.04 7.45
C ASP A 193 -16.25 9.15 8.03
N ILE A 194 -17.55 9.14 7.73
CA ILE A 194 -18.53 10.08 8.32
C ILE A 194 -18.58 9.92 9.86
N TYR A 195 -18.35 8.69 10.35
CA TYR A 195 -18.31 8.37 11.78
C TYR A 195 -16.92 8.60 12.39
N PHE A 196 -15.90 8.97 11.60
CA PHE A 196 -14.55 9.23 12.10
C PHE A 196 -14.44 10.65 12.68
N ASN A 197 -15.18 10.91 13.75
CA ASN A 197 -15.22 12.20 14.43
C ASN A 197 -15.01 12.03 15.95
N ARG A 198 -14.74 13.12 16.66
CA ARG A 198 -14.41 13.07 18.10
C ARG A 198 -15.56 12.60 18.99
N ASP A 199 -16.78 12.65 18.46
CA ASP A 199 -18.00 12.29 19.18
C ASP A 199 -18.24 10.77 19.16
N ASP A 200 -17.78 10.07 18.12
CA ASP A 200 -17.85 8.62 17.98
C ASP A 200 -16.46 7.97 18.19
N ARG A 201 -16.05 7.91 19.46
CA ARG A 201 -14.77 7.30 19.85
C ARG A 201 -14.73 5.80 19.56
N ASP A 202 -15.87 5.12 19.67
CA ASP A 202 -15.96 3.67 19.45
C ASP A 202 -15.61 3.34 18.00
N TYR A 203 -16.13 4.11 17.04
CA TYR A 203 -15.77 3.95 15.64
C TYR A 203 -14.29 4.27 15.37
N ILE A 204 -13.73 5.32 16.00
CA ILE A 204 -12.29 5.63 15.88
C ILE A 204 -11.44 4.43 16.31
N ILE A 205 -11.76 3.82 17.46
CA ILE A 205 -11.04 2.67 18.00
C ILE A 205 -11.20 1.45 17.07
N LEU A 206 -12.43 1.19 16.61
CA LEU A 206 -12.72 0.08 15.71
C LEU A 206 -11.94 0.20 14.40
N LYS A 207 -12.06 1.35 13.71
CA LYS A 207 -11.37 1.59 12.44
C LYS A 207 -9.85 1.50 12.61
N SER A 208 -9.31 2.13 13.67
CA SER A 208 -7.87 2.08 13.95
C SER A 208 -7.40 0.65 14.23
N SER A 209 -8.17 -0.14 14.98
CA SER A 209 -7.83 -1.54 15.25
C SER A 209 -7.83 -2.38 13.97
N ILE A 210 -8.84 -2.24 13.11
CA ILE A 210 -8.91 -2.95 11.83
C ILE A 210 -7.71 -2.59 10.95
N MET A 211 -7.37 -1.30 10.84
CA MET A 211 -6.21 -0.84 10.06
C MET A 211 -4.90 -1.41 10.63
N LEU A 212 -4.72 -1.39 11.95
CA LEU A 212 -3.53 -1.92 12.62
C LEU A 212 -3.35 -3.41 12.32
N PHE A 213 -4.37 -4.21 12.57
CA PHE A 213 -4.30 -5.66 12.36
C PHE A 213 -4.12 -6.00 10.88
N SER A 214 -4.75 -5.25 9.98
CA SER A 214 -4.58 -5.44 8.53
C SER A 214 -3.14 -5.16 8.10
N ASN A 215 -2.53 -4.08 8.59
CA ASN A 215 -1.13 -3.74 8.29
C ASN A 215 -0.16 -4.78 8.89
N ILE A 216 -0.34 -5.15 10.16
CA ILE A 216 0.46 -6.19 10.82
C ILE A 216 0.38 -7.51 10.04
N PHE A 217 -0.84 -7.96 9.72
CA PHE A 217 -1.06 -9.18 8.93
C PHE A 217 -0.35 -9.10 7.58
N MET A 218 -0.50 -8.00 6.87
CA MET A 218 0.09 -7.80 5.54
C MET A 218 1.63 -7.88 5.59
N TYR A 219 2.27 -7.05 6.42
CA TYR A 219 3.73 -6.96 6.45
C TYR A 219 4.41 -8.17 7.08
N ILE A 220 3.81 -8.80 8.10
CA ILE A 220 4.33 -10.06 8.64
C ILE A 220 4.25 -11.15 7.57
N THR A 221 3.13 -11.26 6.85
CA THR A 221 2.99 -12.28 5.81
C THR A 221 3.96 -12.05 4.65
N PHE A 222 4.19 -10.81 4.24
CA PHE A 222 5.22 -10.48 3.24
C PHE A 222 6.62 -10.85 3.72
N THR A 223 6.93 -10.57 4.98
CA THR A 223 8.22 -10.93 5.59
C THR A 223 8.44 -12.43 5.58
N ILE A 224 7.44 -13.20 6.03
CA ILE A 224 7.47 -14.67 6.02
C ILE A 224 7.61 -15.20 4.60
N ALA A 225 6.86 -14.65 3.64
CA ALA A 225 6.92 -15.07 2.24
C ALA A 225 8.32 -14.85 1.63
N LEU A 226 8.95 -13.72 1.90
CA LEU A 226 10.32 -13.40 1.44
C LEU A 226 11.37 -14.38 2.01
N ILE A 227 11.19 -14.82 3.26
CA ILE A 227 12.10 -15.77 3.91
C ILE A 227 11.85 -17.19 3.37
N CYS A 228 10.61 -17.67 3.44
CA CYS A 228 10.26 -19.08 3.24
C CYS A 228 10.12 -19.50 1.77
N CYS A 229 9.63 -18.64 0.89
CA CYS A 229 9.38 -19.04 -0.50
C CYS A 229 10.68 -19.15 -1.29
N LYS A 230 10.77 -20.12 -2.20
CA LYS A 230 11.93 -20.22 -3.11
C LYS A 230 11.78 -19.23 -4.27
N PRO A 231 12.88 -18.62 -4.77
CA PRO A 231 12.82 -17.85 -6.00
C PRO A 231 12.45 -18.79 -7.14
N LYS A 232 11.35 -18.51 -7.82
CA LYS A 232 11.04 -19.17 -9.10
C LYS A 232 11.74 -18.35 -10.19
N ASN A 233 12.76 -18.93 -10.81
CA ASN A 233 13.25 -18.39 -12.08
C ASN A 233 12.14 -18.57 -13.09
N VAL A 234 11.70 -17.47 -13.69
CA VAL A 234 10.89 -17.47 -14.91
C VAL A 234 11.79 -17.89 -16.06
#